data_AF-H8WGQ7-F1
#
_entry.id   AF-H8WGQ7-F1
#
_cell.length_a   1.000
_cell.length_b   1.000
_cell.length_c   1.000
_cell.angle_alpha   90.00
_cell.angle_beta   90.00
_cell.angle_gamma   90.00
#
_symmetry.space_group_name_H-M   'P 1'
#
loop_
_entity.id
_entity.type
_entity.pdbx_description
1 polymer ?
#
loop_
_entity_poly.entity_id
_entity_poly.type
_entity_poly.pdbx_seq_one_letter_code
_entity_poly.pdbx_strand_id
1 'polypeptide(L)'
;YGLSDINILLNNTSFMPEDDKCIKNEIYKNNKTIDSINEVNDLQTETFSFDFQPDLNYHPGPSPSILLQALTTANAIDGYDLERLETIGDSFLKYAVTAYLYCTHNNVHEGILSDLRSNHVSNLNLYRLGKLKMFGERMISTKFEPRSNWLPPCYIGPHKLEKAVINSNISITQHITNDKSIADCVEALI
;
A
#
# COMPACT_ATOMS: atom_id res chain seq x y z
N TYR A 1 -33.25 -13.36 -15.74
CA TYR A 1 -32.19 -14.14 -16.39
C TYR A 1 -30.92 -13.32 -16.33
N GLY A 2 -29.90 -13.58 -15.53
CA GLY A 2 -29.60 -14.66 -14.59
C GLY A 2 -28.18 -14.39 -14.11
N LEU A 3 -28.00 -14.30 -12.79
CA LEU A 3 -26.76 -14.02 -12.08
C LEU A 3 -25.60 -14.94 -12.55
N SER A 4 -24.58 -14.39 -13.22
CA SER A 4 -23.35 -15.16 -13.51
C SER A 4 -22.00 -14.43 -13.40
N ASP A 5 -21.93 -13.12 -13.11
CA ASP A 5 -20.65 -12.39 -13.24
C ASP A 5 -19.93 -12.01 -11.93
N ILE A 6 -20.37 -12.52 -10.77
CA ILE A 6 -19.74 -12.16 -9.48
C ILE A 6 -18.42 -12.94 -9.23
N ASN A 7 -18.19 -14.07 -9.91
CA ASN A 7 -17.02 -14.93 -9.63
C ASN A 7 -15.69 -14.45 -10.26
N ILE A 8 -15.71 -13.47 -11.16
CA ILE A 8 -14.46 -12.89 -11.71
C ILE A 8 -13.82 -11.89 -10.72
N LEU A 9 -14.60 -11.35 -9.78
CA LEU A 9 -14.15 -10.33 -8.82
C LEU A 9 -13.42 -10.89 -7.59
N LEU A 10 -13.34 -12.21 -7.40
CA LEU A 10 -12.80 -12.84 -6.19
C LEU A 10 -11.44 -13.52 -6.36
N ASN A 11 -10.99 -13.80 -7.60
CA ASN A 11 -9.80 -14.64 -7.80
C ASN A 11 -8.45 -13.90 -7.78
N ASN A 12 -8.45 -12.56 -7.74
CA ASN A 12 -7.22 -11.76 -7.71
C ASN A 12 -7.02 -10.97 -6.40
N THR A 13 -7.82 -11.23 -5.36
CA THR A 13 -7.69 -10.60 -4.05
C THR A 13 -7.16 -11.58 -3.01
N SER A 14 -5.92 -12.08 -3.21
CA SER A 14 -5.18 -12.78 -2.18
C SER A 14 -4.36 -11.80 -1.32
N PHE A 15 -5.07 -11.01 -0.51
CA PHE A 15 -4.54 -10.60 0.79
C PHE A 15 -5.69 -10.39 1.77
N MET A 16 -6.25 -11.51 2.27
CA MET A 16 -7.07 -11.58 3.48
C MET A 16 -6.66 -12.86 4.24
N PRO A 17 -6.65 -12.86 5.59
CA PRO A 17 -6.03 -13.91 6.39
C PRO A 17 -6.88 -15.19 6.43
N GLU A 18 -6.18 -16.29 6.68
CA GLU A 18 -6.59 -17.69 6.58
C GLU A 18 -7.81 -18.08 7.43
N ASP A 19 -8.77 -18.80 6.82
CA ASP A 19 -9.56 -19.83 7.49
C ASP A 19 -9.79 -21.01 6.50
N ASP A 20 -9.32 -22.19 6.91
CA ASP A 20 -8.84 -23.28 6.06
C ASP A 20 -9.75 -24.52 6.19
N LYS A 21 -10.39 -24.99 5.09
CA LYS A 21 -10.63 -26.43 4.81
C LYS A 21 -11.46 -26.83 3.58
N CYS A 22 -12.20 -25.95 2.91
CA CYS A 22 -13.14 -26.42 1.88
C CYS A 22 -12.61 -26.40 0.41
N ILE A 23 -11.52 -25.68 0.11
CA ILE A 23 -11.20 -25.27 -1.27
C ILE A 23 -10.22 -26.21 -2.01
N LYS A 24 -9.57 -27.15 -1.30
CA LYS A 24 -8.45 -27.94 -1.86
C LYS A 24 -8.83 -28.95 -2.97
N ASN A 25 -10.11 -29.26 -3.17
CA ASN A 25 -10.53 -30.35 -4.05
C ASN A 25 -10.92 -29.94 -5.49
N GLU A 26 -11.15 -28.65 -5.77
CA GLU A 26 -11.50 -28.20 -7.14
C GLU A 26 -10.29 -27.72 -7.95
N ILE A 27 -9.24 -27.22 -7.28
CA ILE A 27 -8.02 -26.71 -7.94
C ILE A 27 -7.25 -27.83 -8.66
N TYR A 28 -7.27 -29.06 -8.13
CA TYR A 28 -6.46 -30.16 -8.67
C TYR A 28 -6.98 -30.79 -9.99
N LYS A 29 -8.21 -30.48 -10.42
CA LYS A 29 -8.76 -31.02 -11.68
C LYS A 29 -8.54 -30.11 -12.88
N ASN A 30 -8.49 -28.80 -12.69
CA ASN A 30 -8.35 -27.85 -13.80
C ASN A 30 -6.90 -27.74 -14.30
N ASN A 31 -5.92 -28.11 -13.47
CA ASN A 31 -4.50 -28.02 -13.84
C ASN A 31 -4.05 -29.10 -14.83
N LYS A 32 -4.84 -30.15 -15.07
CA LYS A 32 -4.44 -31.26 -15.96
C LYS A 32 -4.77 -31.01 -17.44
N THR A 33 -5.50 -29.94 -17.75
CA THR A 33 -6.02 -29.68 -19.11
C THR A 33 -5.30 -28.54 -19.82
N ILE A 34 -4.35 -27.87 -19.16
CA ILE A 34 -3.65 -26.67 -19.67
C ILE A 34 -2.20 -26.98 -20.07
N ASP A 35 -1.71 -28.21 -19.85
CA ASP A 35 -0.32 -28.61 -20.15
C ASP A 35 -0.06 -28.95 -21.64
N SER A 36 -0.99 -28.66 -22.54
CA SER A 36 -0.81 -28.97 -23.96
C SER A 36 -1.54 -27.98 -24.84
N ILE A 37 -0.95 -26.79 -25.03
CA ILE A 37 -1.04 -25.95 -26.24
C ILE A 37 0.09 -24.90 -26.18
N ASN A 38 1.05 -25.08 -27.09
CA ASN A 38 1.97 -24.09 -27.69
C ASN A 38 3.34 -23.80 -27.03
N GLU A 39 4.31 -24.69 -27.33
CA GLU A 39 5.66 -24.30 -27.73
C GLU A 39 5.62 -23.50 -29.05
N VAL A 40 5.76 -22.17 -29.05
CA VAL A 40 6.29 -21.39 -30.19
C VAL A 40 6.86 -20.04 -29.72
N ASN A 41 8.16 -19.86 -29.98
CA ASN A 41 8.95 -18.63 -30.16
C ASN A 41 9.30 -17.72 -28.95
N ASP A 42 10.57 -17.92 -28.59
CA ASP A 42 11.52 -17.11 -27.83
C ASP A 42 11.52 -15.61 -28.27
N LEU A 43 10.69 -14.82 -27.60
CA LEU A 43 10.94 -13.42 -27.32
C LEU A 43 10.88 -13.33 -25.80
N GLN A 44 11.97 -12.93 -25.16
CA GLN A 44 12.07 -12.80 -23.71
C GLN A 44 10.88 -11.98 -23.17
N THR A 45 9.84 -12.65 -22.72
CA THR A 45 8.87 -12.06 -21.82
C THR A 45 9.61 -11.95 -20.50
N GLU A 46 10.36 -10.87 -20.31
CA GLU A 46 10.66 -10.40 -18.96
C GLU A 46 9.31 -10.19 -18.29
N THR A 47 8.87 -11.19 -17.53
CA THR A 47 7.64 -11.14 -16.78
C THR A 47 7.84 -10.14 -15.65
N PHE A 48 7.48 -8.88 -15.91
CA PHE A 48 7.42 -7.85 -14.88
C PHE A 48 6.49 -8.31 -13.75
N SER A 49 6.99 -8.29 -12.52
CA SER A 49 6.22 -8.64 -11.32
C SER A 49 6.34 -7.53 -10.30
N PHE A 50 5.20 -7.02 -9.84
CA PHE A 50 5.16 -6.05 -8.73
C PHE A 50 5.65 -6.63 -7.41
N ASP A 51 5.61 -7.96 -7.26
CA ASP A 51 6.05 -8.65 -6.04
C ASP A 51 7.53 -9.02 -6.07
N PHE A 52 8.22 -8.80 -7.20
CA PHE A 52 9.66 -9.05 -7.28
C PHE A 52 10.41 -8.10 -6.36
N GLN A 53 11.08 -8.67 -5.35
CA GLN A 53 11.95 -7.93 -4.44
C GLN A 53 13.42 -8.18 -4.84
N PRO A 54 14.12 -7.19 -5.40
CA PRO A 54 15.55 -7.33 -5.70
C PRO A 54 16.37 -7.44 -4.40
N ASP A 55 17.58 -8.00 -4.50
CA ASP A 55 18.53 -7.94 -3.38
C ASP A 55 19.00 -6.49 -3.18
N LEU A 56 18.75 -5.94 -1.99
CA LEU A 56 19.05 -4.57 -1.62
C LEU A 56 20.30 -4.44 -0.72
N ASN A 57 21.04 -5.53 -0.46
CA ASN A 57 22.18 -5.52 0.48
C ASN A 57 23.25 -4.45 0.17
N TYR A 58 23.43 -4.09 -1.10
CA TYR A 58 24.40 -3.08 -1.55
C TYR A 58 23.74 -1.84 -2.16
N HIS A 59 22.41 -1.74 -2.11
CA HIS A 59 21.69 -0.60 -2.65
C HIS A 59 21.67 0.54 -1.61
N PRO A 60 22.14 1.76 -1.92
CA PRO A 60 22.19 2.85 -0.96
C PRO A 60 20.81 3.34 -0.50
N GLY A 61 19.75 2.98 -1.23
CA GLY A 61 18.38 3.37 -0.93
C GLY A 61 18.10 4.85 -1.24
N PRO A 62 16.87 5.31 -0.98
CA PRO A 62 16.57 6.73 -1.02
C PRO A 62 17.33 7.47 0.08
N SER A 63 17.65 8.75 -0.17
CA SER A 63 18.25 9.61 0.86
C SER A 63 17.34 9.69 2.09
N PRO A 64 17.88 9.63 3.32
CA PRO A 64 17.09 9.81 4.55
C PRO A 64 16.26 11.10 4.56
N SER A 65 16.73 12.16 3.91
CA SER A 65 15.99 13.43 3.82
C SER A 65 14.72 13.31 2.98
N ILE A 66 14.75 12.53 1.90
CA ILE A 66 13.58 12.28 1.06
C ILE A 66 12.58 11.40 1.82
N LEU A 67 13.08 10.39 2.53
CA LEU A 67 12.24 9.54 3.37
C LEU A 67 11.55 10.34 4.49
N LEU A 68 12.30 11.24 5.14
CA LEU A 68 11.76 12.13 6.16
C LEU A 68 10.68 13.06 5.57
N GLN A 69 10.92 13.59 4.37
CA GLN A 69 9.94 14.41 3.66
C GLN A 69 8.66 13.63 3.37
N ALA A 70 8.75 12.40 2.84
CA ALA A 70 7.59 11.55 2.55
C ALA A 70 6.79 11.17 3.82
N LEU A 71 7.44 11.16 4.98
CA LEU A 71 6.80 10.89 6.28
C LEU A 71 6.26 12.14 6.97
N THR A 72 6.47 13.34 6.43
CA THR A 72 6.10 14.61 7.06
C THR A 72 4.90 15.21 6.37
N THR A 73 3.78 15.36 7.11
CA THR A 73 2.57 16.00 6.56
C THR A 73 2.66 17.52 6.69
N ALA A 74 1.85 18.25 5.90
CA ALA A 74 1.75 19.72 6.00
C ALA A 74 1.36 20.21 7.41
N ASN A 75 0.63 19.40 8.19
CA ASN A 75 0.26 19.71 9.58
C ASN A 75 1.45 19.73 10.55
N ALA A 76 2.61 19.20 10.15
CA ALA A 76 3.84 19.32 10.89
C ALA A 76 4.40 20.75 10.88
N ILE A 77 3.99 21.59 9.91
CA ILE A 77 4.46 22.97 9.76
C ILE A 77 6.01 23.01 9.78
N ASP A 78 6.61 22.07 9.07
CA ASP A 78 8.07 22.03 8.83
C ASP A 78 8.38 22.75 7.51
N GLY A 79 9.66 22.96 7.20
CA GLY A 79 10.10 23.57 5.94
C GLY A 79 9.94 22.67 4.71
N TYR A 80 9.44 21.45 4.88
CA TYR A 80 9.22 20.44 3.85
C TYR A 80 8.06 19.52 4.25
N ASP A 81 7.38 18.95 3.26
CA ASP A 81 6.26 18.04 3.44
C ASP A 81 6.13 17.07 2.26
N LEU A 82 5.19 16.14 2.38
CA LEU A 82 4.94 15.08 1.41
C LEU A 82 4.16 15.50 0.16
N GLU A 83 3.59 16.72 0.06
CA GLU A 83 2.59 17.05 -0.99
C GLU A 83 3.14 16.86 -2.41
N ARG A 84 4.38 17.29 -2.64
CA ARG A 84 5.02 17.13 -3.95
C ARG A 84 5.34 15.68 -4.28
N LEU A 85 5.72 14.90 -3.27
CA LEU A 85 6.06 13.48 -3.45
C LEU A 85 4.78 12.67 -3.66
N GLU A 86 3.73 12.92 -2.88
CA GLU A 86 2.38 12.36 -3.06
C GLU A 86 1.88 12.59 -4.49
N THR A 87 1.95 13.83 -4.99
CA THR A 87 1.51 14.16 -6.35
C THR A 87 2.23 13.33 -7.43
N ILE A 88 3.54 13.12 -7.26
CA ILE A 88 4.35 12.32 -8.20
C ILE A 88 4.00 10.84 -8.05
N GLY A 89 3.90 10.33 -6.82
CA GLY A 89 3.56 8.96 -6.50
C GLY A 89 2.18 8.54 -7.02
N ASP A 90 1.16 9.39 -6.84
CA ASP A 90 -0.19 9.17 -7.38
C ASP A 90 -0.17 9.05 -8.91
N SER A 91 0.55 9.96 -9.57
CA SER A 91 0.70 9.95 -11.03
C SER A 91 1.40 8.68 -11.51
N PHE A 92 2.49 8.29 -10.84
CA PHE A 92 3.24 7.08 -11.13
C PHE A 92 2.39 5.83 -10.92
N LEU A 93 1.69 5.72 -9.78
CA LEU A 93 0.88 4.56 -9.44
C LEU A 93 -0.28 4.39 -10.42
N LYS A 94 -0.96 5.48 -10.79
CA LYS A 94 -1.99 5.48 -11.83
C LYS A 94 -1.44 4.96 -13.15
N TYR A 95 -0.25 5.42 -13.57
CA TYR A 95 0.39 4.96 -14.79
C TYR A 95 0.79 3.48 -14.72
N ALA A 96 1.52 3.08 -13.68
CA ALA A 96 2.04 1.73 -13.51
C ALA A 96 0.92 0.68 -13.48
N VAL A 97 -0.15 0.94 -12.73
CA VAL A 97 -1.33 0.07 -12.69
C VAL A 97 -2.06 0.04 -14.03
N THR A 98 -2.18 1.17 -14.71
CA THR A 98 -2.81 1.20 -16.05
C THR A 98 -2.02 0.38 -17.05
N ALA A 99 -0.70 0.56 -17.10
CA ALA A 99 0.19 -0.15 -18.00
C ALA A 99 0.14 -1.66 -17.73
N TYR A 100 0.19 -2.07 -16.46
CA TYR A 100 0.04 -3.46 -16.06
C TYR A 100 -1.29 -4.04 -16.52
N LEU A 101 -2.41 -3.40 -16.17
CA LEU A 101 -3.75 -3.91 -16.49
C LEU A 101 -3.97 -4.01 -18.01
N TYR A 102 -3.46 -3.04 -18.78
CA TYR A 102 -3.53 -3.06 -20.24
C TYR A 102 -2.77 -4.25 -20.83
N CYS A 103 -1.54 -4.49 -20.38
CA CYS A 103 -0.70 -5.57 -20.89
C CYS A 103 -1.15 -6.96 -20.44
N THR A 104 -1.75 -7.10 -19.24
CA THR A 104 -2.21 -8.40 -18.73
C THR A 104 -3.61 -8.77 -19.20
N HIS A 105 -4.44 -7.81 -19.62
CA HIS A 105 -5.84 -8.02 -20.00
C HIS A 105 -6.15 -7.52 -21.42
N ASN A 106 -5.53 -8.15 -22.42
CA ASN A 106 -5.59 -7.72 -23.84
C ASN A 106 -7.00 -7.64 -24.47
N ASN A 107 -8.02 -8.29 -23.89
CA ASN A 107 -9.37 -8.38 -24.45
C ASN A 107 -10.47 -7.82 -23.51
N VAL A 108 -10.10 -7.01 -22.52
CA VAL A 108 -11.04 -6.42 -21.57
C VAL A 108 -11.42 -5.01 -22.01
N HIS A 109 -12.70 -4.66 -21.87
CA HIS A 109 -13.20 -3.34 -22.21
C HIS A 109 -12.63 -2.25 -21.30
N GLU A 110 -12.36 -1.07 -21.85
CA GLU A 110 -11.79 0.10 -21.15
C GLU A 110 -12.47 0.40 -19.81
N GLY A 111 -13.81 0.35 -19.77
CA GLY A 111 -14.59 0.60 -18.55
C GLY A 111 -14.21 -0.34 -17.40
N ILE A 112 -14.05 -1.64 -17.68
CA ILE A 112 -13.64 -2.62 -16.67
C ILE A 112 -12.20 -2.38 -16.23
N LEU A 113 -11.30 -2.05 -17.16
CA LEU A 113 -9.91 -1.70 -16.82
C LEU A 113 -9.85 -0.45 -15.94
N SER A 114 -10.71 0.53 -16.19
CA SER A 114 -10.83 1.75 -15.39
C SER A 114 -11.37 1.48 -13.99
N ASP A 115 -12.34 0.58 -13.85
CA ASP A 115 -12.88 0.16 -12.55
C ASP A 115 -11.82 -0.61 -11.75
N LEU A 116 -11.12 -1.56 -12.39
CA LEU A 116 -10.01 -2.30 -11.77
C LEU A 116 -8.91 -1.35 -11.30
N ARG A 117 -8.47 -0.43 -12.16
CA ARG A 117 -7.48 0.59 -11.80
C ARG A 117 -7.92 1.38 -10.57
N SER A 118 -9.17 1.87 -10.57
CA SER A 118 -9.72 2.66 -9.48
C SER A 118 -9.75 1.87 -8.15
N ASN A 119 -10.03 0.57 -8.20
CA ASN A 119 -9.96 -0.30 -7.02
C ASN A 119 -8.52 -0.42 -6.48
N HIS A 120 -7.55 -0.68 -7.37
CA HIS A 120 -6.13 -0.83 -7.01
C HIS A 120 -5.53 0.44 -6.39
N VAL A 121 -5.78 1.60 -7.00
CA VAL A 121 -5.20 2.90 -6.59
C VAL A 121 -6.14 3.71 -5.70
N SER A 122 -7.13 3.08 -5.07
CA SER A 122 -8.05 3.78 -4.16
C SER A 122 -7.37 4.16 -2.85
N ASN A 123 -7.68 5.35 -2.32
CA ASN A 123 -7.18 5.80 -1.01
C ASN A 123 -7.50 4.79 0.11
N LEU A 124 -8.65 4.10 0.04
CA LEU A 124 -9.00 3.06 1.02
C LEU A 124 -8.03 1.87 0.97
N ASN A 125 -7.66 1.43 -0.23
CA ASN A 125 -6.69 0.35 -0.40
C ASN A 125 -5.30 0.76 0.09
N LEU A 126 -4.84 1.95 -0.32
CA LEU A 126 -3.55 2.50 0.09
C LEU A 126 -3.47 2.70 1.61
N TYR A 127 -4.52 3.25 2.23
CA TYR A 127 -4.64 3.33 3.68
C TYR A 127 -4.49 1.98 4.35
N ARG A 128 -5.18 0.93 3.86
CA ARG A 128 -5.10 -0.42 4.44
C ARG A 128 -3.67 -0.96 4.38
N LEU A 129 -2.98 -0.78 3.26
CA LEU A 129 -1.59 -1.20 3.09
C LEU A 129 -0.64 -0.40 4.00
N GLY A 130 -0.80 0.93 4.06
CA GLY A 130 0.01 1.79 4.93
C GLY A 130 -0.19 1.49 6.41
N LYS A 131 -1.42 1.15 6.82
CA LYS A 131 -1.72 0.70 8.19
C LYS A 131 -1.03 -0.61 8.52
N LEU A 132 -1.04 -1.59 7.60
CA LEU A 132 -0.33 -2.87 7.78
C LEU A 132 1.19 -2.68 7.92
N LYS A 133 1.74 -1.64 7.28
CA LYS A 133 3.16 -1.25 7.39
C LYS A 133 3.46 -0.31 8.56
N MET A 134 2.44 0.02 9.37
CA MET A 134 2.54 0.92 10.52
C MET A 134 3.06 2.33 10.16
N PHE A 135 2.72 2.85 8.97
CA PHE A 135 3.18 4.19 8.57
C PHE A 135 2.60 5.30 9.45
N GLY A 136 1.36 5.17 9.93
CA GLY A 136 0.76 6.15 10.84
C GLY A 136 1.59 6.42 12.12
N GLU A 137 2.29 5.40 12.63
CA GLU A 137 3.16 5.55 13.82
C GLU A 137 4.54 6.15 13.52
N ARG A 138 4.92 6.20 12.24
CA ARG A 138 6.22 6.71 11.77
C ARG A 138 6.11 8.10 11.15
N MET A 139 4.90 8.55 10.87
CA MET A 139 4.63 9.84 10.27
C MET A 139 4.72 10.98 11.29
N ILE A 140 5.23 12.12 10.83
CA ILE A 140 5.26 13.37 11.57
C ILE A 140 4.05 14.19 11.10
N SER A 141 3.05 14.31 11.98
CA SER A 141 1.76 14.91 11.62
C SER A 141 1.30 16.06 12.50
N THR A 142 2.09 16.44 13.51
CA THR A 142 1.88 17.72 14.19
C THR A 142 3.18 18.46 14.34
N LYS A 143 3.06 19.77 14.49
CA LYS A 143 4.15 20.66 14.80
C LYS A 143 4.99 20.17 15.98
N PHE A 144 6.31 20.21 15.81
CA PHE A 144 7.25 19.93 16.87
C PHE A 144 7.20 21.03 17.95
N GLU A 145 6.91 20.65 19.19
CA GLU A 145 6.81 21.56 20.32
C GLU A 145 7.51 20.95 21.56
N PRO A 146 8.75 21.38 21.87
CA PRO A 146 9.56 20.79 22.94
C PRO A 146 8.90 20.70 24.32
N ARG A 147 7.93 21.57 24.60
CA ARG A 147 7.24 21.62 25.91
C ARG A 147 6.03 20.71 26.01
N SER A 148 5.44 20.31 24.90
CA SER A 148 4.13 19.65 24.85
C SER A 148 4.19 18.25 24.25
N ASN A 149 5.08 17.99 23.28
CA ASN A 149 5.11 16.71 22.54
C ASN A 149 6.49 16.09 22.35
N TRP A 150 7.54 16.67 22.95
CA TRP A 150 8.88 16.06 22.89
C TRP A 150 9.13 15.16 24.10
N LEU A 151 9.62 13.95 23.83
CA LEU A 151 10.20 13.06 24.82
C LEU A 151 11.67 12.80 24.48
N PRO A 152 12.58 12.79 25.47
CA PRO A 152 13.96 12.41 25.22
C PRO A 152 14.05 10.95 24.77
N PRO A 153 15.09 10.59 23.99
CA PRO A 153 15.34 9.20 23.61
C PRO A 153 15.33 8.28 24.83
N CYS A 154 14.72 7.11 24.67
CA CYS A 154 14.59 6.09 25.72
C CYS A 154 13.75 6.50 26.95
N TYR A 155 13.01 7.62 26.90
CA TYR A 155 12.06 7.95 27.95
C TYR A 155 10.78 7.12 27.83
N ILE A 156 10.56 6.24 28.81
CA ILE A 156 9.36 5.43 28.92
C ILE A 156 8.50 6.05 30.01
N GLY A 157 7.37 6.65 29.63
CA GLY A 157 6.38 7.14 30.58
C GLY A 157 5.76 5.99 31.40
N PRO A 158 5.27 6.24 32.61
CA PRO A 158 4.61 5.20 33.39
C PRO A 158 3.36 4.67 32.67
N HIS A 159 3.25 3.36 32.47
CA HIS A 159 2.17 2.70 31.71
C HIS A 159 0.74 3.08 32.12
N LYS A 160 0.52 3.42 33.40
CA LYS A 160 -0.79 3.89 33.89
C LYS A 160 -1.18 5.23 33.27
N LEU A 161 -0.21 6.12 33.06
CA LEU A 161 -0.41 7.43 32.47
C LEU A 161 -0.68 7.31 30.97
N GLU A 162 0.07 6.46 30.26
CA GLU A 162 -0.15 6.17 28.84
C GLU A 162 -1.57 5.66 28.57
N LYS A 163 -2.04 4.66 29.33
CA LYS A 163 -3.42 4.15 29.19
C LYS A 163 -4.48 5.21 29.50
N ALA A 164 -4.27 6.02 30.53
CA ALA A 164 -5.19 7.10 30.86
C ALA A 164 -5.25 8.16 29.74
N VAL A 165 -4.12 8.43 29.10
CA VAL A 165 -4.04 9.42 28.02
C VAL A 165 -4.69 8.88 26.73
N ILE A 166 -4.40 7.64 26.33
CA ILE A 166 -5.09 6.97 25.20
C ILE A 166 -6.61 7.01 25.40
N ASN A 167 -7.09 6.69 26.61
CA ASN A 167 -8.53 6.72 26.94
C ASN A 167 -9.14 8.13 26.90
N SER A 168 -8.32 9.17 27.05
CA SER A 168 -8.75 10.57 26.98
C SER A 168 -8.69 11.16 25.57
N ASN A 169 -8.33 10.36 24.55
CA ASN A 169 -8.04 10.81 23.17
C ASN A 169 -6.99 11.94 23.08
N ILE A 170 -6.25 12.15 24.16
CA ILE A 170 -5.04 12.98 24.15
C ILE A 170 -3.94 12.02 23.72
N SER A 171 -3.04 12.45 22.84
CA SER A 171 -1.90 11.61 22.49
C SER A 171 -0.62 12.23 23.03
N ILE A 172 0.13 11.44 23.82
CA ILE A 172 1.40 11.89 24.42
C ILE A 172 2.48 11.95 23.34
N THR A 173 2.45 11.02 22.38
CA THR A 173 3.51 10.86 21.35
C THR A 173 3.05 10.20 20.04
N GLN A 174 1.75 9.95 19.84
CA GLN A 174 1.26 9.30 18.62
C GLN A 174 0.21 10.16 17.92
N HIS A 175 0.63 10.86 16.88
CA HIS A 175 -0.28 11.63 16.06
C HIS A 175 -1.43 10.74 15.58
N ILE A 176 -2.67 11.15 15.85
CA ILE A 176 -3.83 10.58 15.16
C ILE A 176 -3.69 11.04 13.72
N THR A 177 -3.14 10.18 12.87
CA THR A 177 -3.02 10.44 11.43
C THR A 177 -4.32 10.04 10.77
N ASN A 178 -4.91 10.96 10.01
CA ASN A 178 -6.14 10.68 9.28
C ASN A 178 -5.91 9.56 8.25
N ASP A 179 -6.96 8.79 7.95
CA ASP A 179 -6.89 7.71 6.95
C ASP A 179 -6.34 8.19 5.61
N LYS A 180 -6.75 9.40 5.20
CA LYS A 180 -6.24 10.07 4.00
C LYS A 180 -4.73 10.34 4.08
N SER A 181 -4.22 10.88 5.20
CA SER A 181 -2.80 11.18 5.35
C SER A 181 -1.91 9.94 5.24
N ILE A 182 -2.37 8.79 5.73
CA ILE A 182 -1.65 7.53 5.56
C ILE A 182 -1.61 7.12 4.08
N ALA A 183 -2.72 7.29 3.34
CA ALA A 183 -2.75 7.01 1.90
C ALA A 183 -1.79 7.94 1.13
N ASP A 184 -1.85 9.25 1.41
CA ASP A 184 -0.98 10.26 0.80
C ASP A 184 0.51 9.95 1.08
N CYS A 185 0.82 9.46 2.28
CA CYS A 185 2.17 9.02 2.66
C CYS A 185 2.61 7.75 1.92
N VAL A 186 1.71 6.79 1.69
CA VAL A 186 2.01 5.61 0.86
C VAL A 186 2.39 6.05 -0.56
N GLU A 187 1.65 7.00 -1.15
CA GLU A 187 1.97 7.53 -2.47
C GLU A 187 3.31 8.26 -2.47
N ALA A 188 3.59 9.08 -1.47
CA ALA A 188 4.85 9.80 -1.34
C ALA A 188 6.09 8.91 -1.17
N LEU A 189 5.92 7.65 -0.73
CA LEU A 189 7.00 6.68 -0.52
C LEU A 189 7.35 5.86 -1.77
N ILE A 190 6.52 5.92 -2.82
CA ILE A 190 6.71 5.22 -4.11
C ILE A 190 7.60 6.06 -5.02
#